data_AF-A0A920QI28-F1
#
_entry.id   AF-A0A920QI28-F1
#
_cell.length_a   1.000
_cell.length_b   1.000
_cell.length_c   1.000
_cell.angle_alpha   90.00
_cell.angle_beta   90.00
_cell.angle_gamma   90.00
#
_symmetry.space_group_name_H-M   'P 1'
#
loop_
_entity.id
_entity.type
_entity.pdbx_description
1 polymer ?
#
loop_
_entity_poly.entity_id
_entity_poly.type
_entity_poly.pdbx_seq_one_letter_code
_entity_poly.pdbx_strand_id
1 'polypeptide(L)'
;MFAIRYAGIGEFRQIEQWYLMGRARNLDEFKEAMRIHALAMFNTGYGDRDGNLFYSYNALLPERADGHDWSGTVPGNTRNTLWKEYRPFDELPTVENPKSGFIQNCNSDPFQTTTGEDNPDETAFSKNYGIEKWMTNRARRAVELYGGDDSINHDEFFRYKYDKSTQKNRNCECKSSISLMHSRKATD
;
A
#
# COMPACT_ATOMS: atom_id res chain seq x y z
N MET A 1 15.70 2.08 -31.79
CA MET A 1 14.52 1.20 -31.60
C MET A 1 14.39 0.94 -30.11
N PHE A 2 13.20 1.09 -29.54
CA PHE A 2 12.92 0.77 -28.14
C PHE A 2 11.96 -0.42 -28.08
N ALA A 3 12.09 -1.24 -27.05
CA ALA A 3 11.15 -2.30 -26.72
C ALA A 3 10.59 -2.03 -25.32
N ILE A 4 9.29 -2.29 -25.14
CA ILE A 4 8.60 -2.08 -23.86
C ILE A 4 8.24 -3.45 -23.29
N ARG A 5 8.62 -3.68 -22.03
CA ARG A 5 8.21 -4.82 -21.23
C ARG A 5 7.64 -4.28 -19.93
N TYR A 6 6.40 -4.65 -19.60
CA TYR A 6 5.70 -4.18 -18.41
C TYR A 6 5.21 -5.36 -17.57
N ALA A 7 5.04 -5.13 -16.26
CA ALA A 7 4.61 -6.17 -15.32
C ALA A 7 3.16 -6.60 -15.58
N GLY A 8 2.87 -7.90 -15.49
CA GLY A 8 1.55 -8.46 -15.79
C GLY A 8 1.27 -8.65 -17.29
N ILE A 9 2.29 -8.58 -18.15
CA ILE A 9 2.11 -8.85 -19.59
C ILE A 9 1.55 -10.26 -19.82
N GLY A 10 0.37 -10.34 -20.44
CA GLY A 10 -0.33 -11.60 -20.68
C GLY A 10 -1.11 -12.16 -19.49
N GLU A 11 -1.17 -11.45 -18.36
CA GLU A 11 -2.01 -11.82 -17.23
C GLU A 11 -3.46 -11.40 -17.47
N PHE A 12 -4.43 -12.27 -17.15
CA PHE A 12 -5.87 -12.05 -17.38
C PHE A 12 -6.73 -12.37 -16.14
N ARG A 13 -6.13 -12.86 -15.06
CA ARG A 13 -6.83 -13.26 -13.83
C ARG A 13 -7.18 -12.09 -12.90
N GLN A 14 -6.96 -10.84 -13.32
CA GLN A 14 -7.23 -9.66 -12.49
C GLN A 14 -8.70 -9.57 -12.06
N ILE A 15 -9.63 -9.91 -12.96
CA ILE A 15 -11.07 -9.88 -12.67
C ILE A 15 -11.43 -10.97 -11.65
N GLU A 16 -10.84 -12.16 -11.78
CA GLU A 16 -11.02 -13.26 -10.83
C GLU A 16 -10.50 -12.88 -9.44
N GLN A 17 -9.29 -12.31 -9.36
CA GLN A 17 -8.72 -11.83 -8.11
C GLN A 17 -9.62 -10.77 -7.44
N TRP A 18 -10.05 -9.74 -8.17
CA TRP A 18 -10.98 -8.72 -7.64
C TRP A 18 -12.29 -9.32 -7.15
N TYR A 19 -12.85 -10.27 -7.91
CA TYR A 19 -14.09 -10.96 -7.54
C TYR A 19 -13.93 -11.73 -6.23
N LEU A 20 -12.85 -12.51 -6.10
CA LEU A 20 -12.60 -13.31 -4.89
C LEU A 20 -12.28 -12.43 -3.67
N MET A 21 -11.52 -11.35 -3.85
CA MET A 21 -11.30 -10.33 -2.81
C MET A 21 -12.63 -9.75 -2.30
N GLY A 22 -13.54 -9.38 -3.21
CA GLY A 22 -14.85 -8.83 -2.84
C GLY A 22 -15.82 -9.86 -2.25
N ARG A 23 -15.52 -11.16 -2.38
CA ARG A 23 -16.33 -12.27 -1.86
C ARG A 23 -15.81 -12.85 -0.55
N ALA A 24 -14.59 -12.50 -0.15
CA ALA A 24 -13.96 -12.96 1.08
C ALA A 24 -14.81 -12.63 2.31
N ARG A 25 -14.88 -13.57 3.24
CA ARG A 25 -15.68 -13.46 4.47
C ARG A 25 -14.86 -13.13 5.71
N ASN A 26 -13.54 -13.22 5.62
CA ASN A 26 -12.58 -12.97 6.68
C ASN A 26 -11.22 -12.58 6.07
N LEU A 27 -10.28 -12.16 6.91
CA LEU A 27 -8.95 -11.74 6.48
C LEU A 27 -8.17 -12.86 5.77
N ASP A 28 -8.29 -14.11 6.22
CA ASP A 28 -7.56 -15.24 5.63
C ASP A 28 -7.99 -15.51 4.18
N GLU A 29 -9.31 -15.55 3.93
CA GLU A 29 -9.86 -15.66 2.58
C GLU A 29 -9.46 -14.48 1.69
N PHE A 30 -9.39 -13.27 2.27
CA PHE A 30 -8.94 -12.09 1.53
C PHE A 30 -7.47 -12.19 1.15
N LYS A 31 -6.60 -12.61 2.07
CA LYS A 31 -5.17 -12.84 1.80
C LYS A 31 -4.98 -13.95 0.77
N GLU A 32 -5.79 -15.01 0.81
CA GLU A 32 -5.75 -16.08 -0.18
C GLU A 32 -6.15 -15.58 -1.58
N ALA A 33 -7.19 -14.75 -1.67
CA ALA A 33 -7.52 -14.09 -2.94
C ALA A 33 -6.39 -13.17 -3.43
N MET A 34 -5.71 -12.46 -2.53
CA MET A 34 -4.57 -11.62 -2.87
C MET A 34 -3.36 -12.41 -3.40
N ARG A 35 -3.15 -13.65 -2.92
CA ARG A 35 -2.08 -14.56 -3.40
C ARG A 35 -2.21 -14.99 -4.86
N ILE A 36 -3.37 -14.80 -5.49
CA ILE A 36 -3.51 -14.94 -6.95
C ILE A 36 -2.51 -14.02 -7.67
N HIS A 37 -2.21 -12.87 -7.06
CA HIS A 37 -1.13 -11.95 -7.42
C HIS A 37 -1.14 -11.54 -8.91
N ALA A 38 -2.33 -11.41 -9.50
CA ALA A 38 -2.56 -10.96 -10.86
C ALA A 38 -2.66 -9.44 -10.98
N LEU A 39 -3.01 -8.73 -9.90
CA LEU A 39 -3.12 -7.27 -9.88
C LEU A 39 -1.73 -6.61 -9.90
N ALA A 40 -1.41 -5.97 -11.03
CA ALA A 40 -0.09 -5.41 -11.28
C ALA A 40 0.32 -4.25 -10.35
N MET A 41 -0.63 -3.46 -9.87
CA MET A 41 -0.38 -2.32 -8.98
C MET A 41 -1.68 -1.94 -8.27
N PHE A 42 -1.72 -1.88 -6.94
CA PHE A 42 -2.65 -1.11 -6.10
C PHE A 42 -2.24 -1.21 -4.63
N ASN A 43 -2.17 -0.08 -3.92
CA ASN A 43 -2.21 -0.11 -2.46
C ASN A 43 -3.58 -0.61 -2.00
N THR A 44 -3.61 -1.67 -1.21
CA THR A 44 -4.83 -2.39 -0.87
C THR A 44 -5.01 -2.40 0.65
N GLY A 45 -6.08 -1.79 1.13
CA GLY A 45 -6.51 -1.85 2.52
C GLY A 45 -7.67 -2.81 2.71
N TYR A 46 -7.72 -3.47 3.86
CA TYR A 46 -8.78 -4.35 4.33
C TYR A 46 -9.15 -4.02 5.78
N GLY A 47 -10.44 -4.13 6.06
CA GLY A 47 -11.04 -3.86 7.37
C GLY A 47 -12.33 -4.67 7.50
N ASP A 48 -12.50 -5.37 8.62
CA ASP A 48 -13.70 -6.19 8.88
C ASP A 48 -14.37 -5.88 10.23
N ARG A 49 -15.53 -6.50 10.45
CA ARG A 49 -16.34 -6.35 11.66
C ARG A 49 -15.71 -6.98 12.91
N ASP A 50 -14.77 -7.91 12.72
CA ASP A 50 -14.11 -8.63 13.81
C ASP A 50 -12.91 -7.82 14.34
N GLY A 51 -12.61 -6.69 13.69
CA GLY A 51 -11.58 -5.75 14.12
C GLY A 51 -10.27 -5.90 13.35
N ASN A 52 -10.22 -6.73 12.32
CA ASN A 52 -8.97 -6.91 11.57
C ASN A 52 -8.71 -5.72 10.65
N LEU A 53 -7.45 -5.31 10.59
CA LEU A 53 -6.91 -4.34 9.65
C LEU A 53 -5.75 -4.97 8.91
N PHE A 54 -5.74 -4.80 7.59
CA PHE A 54 -4.63 -5.25 6.77
C PHE A 54 -4.35 -4.26 5.66
N TYR A 55 -3.08 -4.02 5.40
CA TYR A 55 -2.59 -3.21 4.30
C TYR A 55 -1.55 -4.00 3.52
N SER A 56 -1.62 -3.92 2.20
CA SER A 56 -0.60 -4.43 1.29
C SER A 56 -0.23 -3.37 0.26
N TYR A 57 1.06 -3.11 0.13
CA TYR A 57 1.62 -2.51 -1.07
C TYR A 57 1.61 -3.56 -2.19
N ASN A 58 0.44 -3.80 -2.79
CA ASN A 58 0.32 -4.84 -3.80
C ASN A 58 0.86 -4.33 -5.14
N ALA A 59 1.89 -5.01 -5.63
CA ALA A 59 2.47 -4.78 -6.94
C ALA A 59 3.10 -6.07 -7.48
N LEU A 60 3.17 -6.18 -8.81
CA LEU A 60 4.01 -7.16 -9.48
C LEU A 60 5.44 -6.60 -9.58
N LEU A 61 6.21 -6.73 -8.50
CA LEU A 61 7.59 -6.25 -8.41
C LEU A 61 8.53 -7.21 -9.17
N PRO A 62 9.11 -6.83 -10.32
CA PRO A 62 9.98 -7.74 -11.07
C PRO A 62 11.31 -7.93 -10.37
N GLU A 63 11.81 -9.17 -10.35
CA GLU A 63 13.16 -9.46 -9.88
C GLU A 63 14.18 -8.94 -10.90
N ARG A 64 14.88 -7.88 -10.51
CA ARG A 64 15.72 -7.06 -11.37
C ARG A 64 17.18 -7.16 -10.96
N ALA A 65 18.04 -7.36 -11.94
CA ALA A 65 19.48 -7.34 -11.73
C ALA A 65 19.97 -5.96 -11.24
N ASP A 66 20.98 -5.99 -10.37
CA ASP A 66 21.68 -4.82 -9.90
C ASP A 66 22.51 -4.14 -11.00
N GLY A 67 22.91 -2.90 -10.73
CA GLY A 67 23.79 -2.13 -11.61
C GLY A 67 23.10 -1.41 -12.77
N HIS A 68 21.77 -1.37 -12.79
CA HIS A 68 20.99 -0.63 -13.78
C HIS A 68 20.10 0.42 -13.12
N ASP A 69 19.96 1.57 -13.79
CA ASP A 69 18.92 2.53 -13.45
C ASP A 69 17.61 2.14 -14.14
N TRP A 70 16.74 1.47 -13.38
CA TRP A 70 15.44 0.99 -13.85
C TRP A 70 14.38 2.09 -14.00
N SER A 71 14.69 3.34 -13.64
CA SER A 71 13.82 4.50 -13.92
C SER A 71 13.96 5.01 -15.35
N GLY A 72 15.05 4.63 -16.03
CA GLY A 72 15.36 5.01 -17.40
C GLY A 72 15.34 3.85 -18.39
N THR A 73 16.00 4.07 -19.52
CA THR A 73 16.23 3.03 -20.53
C THR A 73 17.38 2.11 -20.12
N VAL A 74 17.16 0.81 -20.18
CA VAL A 74 18.19 -0.21 -19.90
C VAL A 74 18.64 -0.92 -21.19
N PRO A 75 19.84 -1.53 -21.24
CA PRO A 75 20.30 -2.27 -22.41
C PRO A 75 19.32 -3.39 -22.83
N GLY A 76 18.82 -3.33 -24.07
CA GLY A 76 17.87 -4.32 -24.62
C GLY A 76 18.52 -5.51 -25.34
N ASN A 77 19.86 -5.55 -25.38
CA ASN A 77 20.66 -6.56 -26.10
C ASN A 77 21.32 -7.59 -25.17
N THR A 78 20.89 -7.69 -23.91
CA THR A 78 21.44 -8.60 -22.91
C THR A 78 20.33 -9.34 -22.17
N ARG A 79 20.62 -10.55 -21.69
CA ARG A 79 19.71 -11.30 -20.81
C ARG A 79 19.67 -10.74 -19.39
N ASN A 80 20.68 -9.98 -18.98
CA ASN A 80 20.78 -9.45 -17.62
C ASN A 80 19.63 -8.50 -17.26
N THR A 81 19.08 -7.78 -18.24
CA THR A 81 17.96 -6.84 -18.07
C THR A 81 16.60 -7.49 -18.34
N LEU A 82 16.58 -8.78 -18.70
CA LEU A 82 15.37 -9.53 -19.02
C LEU A 82 14.85 -10.26 -17.77
N TRP A 83 14.14 -9.53 -16.92
CA TRP A 83 13.45 -10.09 -15.75
C TRP A 83 12.31 -11.04 -16.18
N LYS A 84 12.10 -12.09 -15.39
CA LYS A 84 11.14 -13.17 -15.68
C LYS A 84 10.19 -13.49 -14.53
N GLU A 85 10.61 -13.17 -13.31
CA GLU A 85 9.91 -13.52 -12.09
C GLU A 85 9.50 -12.25 -11.35
N TYR A 86 8.50 -12.39 -10.49
CA TYR A 86 8.03 -11.34 -9.61
C TYR A 86 8.25 -11.77 -8.16
N ARG A 87 8.51 -10.80 -7.29
CA ARG A 87 8.54 -11.00 -5.84
C ARG A 87 7.20 -11.59 -5.38
N PRO A 88 7.14 -12.70 -4.61
CA PRO A 88 5.88 -13.29 -4.15
C PRO A 88 5.05 -12.33 -3.28
N PHE A 89 3.71 -12.49 -3.30
CA PHE A 89 2.79 -11.66 -2.50
C PHE A 89 3.13 -11.62 -1.00
N ASP A 90 3.43 -12.78 -0.39
CA ASP A 90 3.75 -12.87 1.04
C ASP A 90 5.08 -12.17 1.41
N GLU A 91 5.85 -11.74 0.42
CA GLU A 91 7.14 -11.04 0.58
C GLU A 91 7.03 -9.54 0.19
N LEU A 92 5.81 -9.02 0.01
CA LEU A 92 5.56 -7.59 -0.23
C LEU A 92 5.45 -6.80 1.09
N PRO A 93 5.64 -5.47 1.05
CA PRO A 93 5.40 -4.63 2.22
C PRO A 93 3.93 -4.74 2.65
N THR A 94 3.71 -5.21 3.86
CA THR A 94 2.38 -5.38 4.46
C THR A 94 2.36 -4.87 5.89
N VAL A 95 1.17 -4.51 6.37
CA VAL A 95 0.90 -4.18 7.77
C VAL A 95 -0.37 -4.92 8.16
N GLU A 96 -0.33 -5.68 9.25
CA GLU A 96 -1.47 -6.44 9.76
C GLU A 96 -1.68 -6.11 11.23
N ASN A 97 -2.91 -5.72 11.59
CA ASN A 97 -3.35 -5.45 12.95
C ASN A 97 -2.32 -4.64 13.79
N PRO A 98 -1.90 -3.45 13.33
CA PRO A 98 -0.89 -2.68 14.03
C PRO A 98 -1.41 -2.22 15.39
N LYS A 99 -0.51 -2.11 16.38
CA LYS A 99 -0.84 -1.66 17.76
C LYS A 99 -1.42 -0.24 17.79
N SER A 100 -1.08 0.57 16.80
CA SER A 100 -1.65 1.90 16.59
C SER A 100 -3.16 1.87 16.28
N GLY A 101 -3.73 0.73 15.91
CA GLY A 101 -5.15 0.57 15.58
C GLY A 101 -5.63 1.34 14.34
N PHE A 102 -4.73 1.77 13.45
CA PHE A 102 -5.10 2.36 12.17
C PHE A 102 -4.11 2.02 11.05
N ILE A 103 -4.60 2.07 9.82
CA ILE A 103 -3.77 2.02 8.60
C ILE A 103 -4.18 3.17 7.69
N GLN A 104 -3.21 3.76 6.99
CA GLN A 104 -3.48 4.79 6.00
C GLN A 104 -2.57 4.62 4.78
N ASN A 105 -3.10 4.92 3.60
CA ASN A 105 -2.24 5.21 2.46
C ASN A 105 -2.84 6.32 1.60
N CYS A 106 -2.06 7.38 1.42
CA CYS A 106 -2.46 8.55 0.64
C CYS A 106 -1.47 8.78 -0.52
N ASN A 107 -1.25 7.72 -1.32
CA ASN A 107 -0.26 7.67 -2.41
C ASN A 107 1.14 7.99 -1.89
N SER A 108 1.48 7.35 -0.78
CA SER A 108 2.67 7.62 0.00
C SER A 108 3.45 6.35 0.29
N ASP A 109 4.64 6.55 0.82
CA ASP A 109 5.55 5.55 1.35
C ASP A 109 4.83 4.42 2.11
N PRO A 110 4.91 3.16 1.66
CA PRO A 110 4.28 2.03 2.34
C PRO A 110 4.95 1.67 3.67
N PHE A 111 6.18 2.14 3.92
CA PHE A 111 6.89 1.99 5.19
C PHE A 111 6.42 3.00 6.26
N GLN A 112 5.44 3.85 5.93
CA GLN A 112 4.80 4.82 6.84
C GLN A 112 3.26 4.74 6.77
N THR A 113 2.75 3.51 6.76
CA THR A 113 1.31 3.20 6.70
C THR A 113 0.63 3.37 8.06
N THR A 114 1.37 3.17 9.14
CA THR A 114 0.92 3.27 10.53
C THR A 114 1.94 4.05 11.38
N THR A 115 1.63 4.36 12.64
CA THR A 115 2.63 4.76 13.64
C THR A 115 3.19 3.55 14.39
N GLY A 116 4.36 3.71 14.99
CA GLY A 116 5.02 2.66 15.77
C GLY A 116 5.88 1.71 14.93
N GLU A 117 6.21 0.57 15.51
CA GLU A 117 7.19 -0.40 15.00
C GLU A 117 6.59 -1.44 14.04
N ASP A 118 5.26 -1.46 13.86
CA ASP A 118 4.57 -2.46 13.04
C ASP A 118 4.64 -2.17 11.52
N ASN A 119 5.33 -1.10 11.11
CA ASN A 119 5.59 -0.85 9.69
C ASN A 119 6.66 -1.81 9.15
N PRO A 120 6.60 -2.20 7.86
CA PRO A 120 7.61 -3.05 7.26
C PRO A 120 8.99 -2.39 7.27
N ASP A 121 10.04 -3.20 7.44
CA ASP A 121 11.43 -2.75 7.34
C ASP A 121 11.82 -2.49 5.89
N GLU A 122 12.04 -1.22 5.53
CA GLU A 122 12.47 -0.80 4.20
C GLU A 122 13.74 -1.52 3.73
N THR A 123 14.65 -1.86 4.65
CA THR A 123 15.94 -2.48 4.30
C THR A 123 15.80 -3.92 3.81
N ALA A 124 14.65 -4.56 4.04
CA ALA A 124 14.34 -5.88 3.53
C ALA A 124 14.03 -5.89 2.01
N PHE A 125 13.90 -4.72 1.37
CA PHE A 125 13.47 -4.60 -0.02
C PHE A 125 14.58 -4.05 -0.92
N SER A 126 14.72 -4.64 -2.11
CA SER A 126 15.68 -4.16 -3.11
C SER A 126 15.31 -2.74 -3.58
N LYS A 127 16.32 -1.88 -3.70
CA LYS A 127 16.19 -0.55 -4.29
C LYS A 127 15.71 -0.62 -5.76
N ASN A 128 15.94 -1.74 -6.44
CA ASN A 128 15.54 -1.94 -7.84
C ASN A 128 14.03 -2.09 -8.03
N TYR A 129 13.27 -2.33 -6.95
CA TYR A 129 11.81 -2.39 -7.01
C TYR A 129 11.19 -1.01 -7.27
N GLY A 130 11.87 0.08 -6.91
CA GLY A 130 11.37 1.44 -7.14
C GLY A 130 10.15 1.80 -6.28
N ILE A 131 10.02 1.19 -5.09
CA ILE A 131 8.96 1.50 -4.13
C ILE A 131 9.04 2.98 -3.73
N GLU A 132 7.89 3.66 -3.71
CA GLU A 132 7.79 5.08 -3.38
C GLU A 132 8.25 5.35 -1.94
N LYS A 133 9.04 6.42 -1.74
CA LYS A 133 9.61 6.79 -0.43
C LYS A 133 9.22 8.20 0.03
N TRP A 134 8.11 8.71 -0.51
CA TRP A 134 7.67 10.07 -0.23
C TRP A 134 6.35 10.08 0.54
N MET A 135 6.21 11.08 1.41
CA MET A 135 4.96 11.36 2.12
C MET A 135 4.32 12.63 1.56
N THR A 136 3.07 12.49 1.11
CA THR A 136 2.25 13.64 0.71
C THR A 136 1.78 14.42 1.94
N ASN A 137 1.39 15.69 1.77
CA ASN A 137 0.80 16.47 2.88
C ASN A 137 -0.45 15.78 3.44
N ARG A 138 -1.23 15.12 2.57
CA ARG A 138 -2.40 14.33 2.93
C ARG A 138 -2.03 13.11 3.77
N ALA A 139 -1.00 12.36 3.39
CA ALA A 139 -0.51 11.22 4.17
C ALA A 139 -0.05 11.65 5.56
N ARG A 140 0.73 12.73 5.64
CA ARG A 140 1.18 13.29 6.94
C ARG A 140 0.01 13.76 7.81
N ARG A 141 -0.99 14.40 7.19
CA ARG A 141 -2.20 14.82 7.90
C ARG A 141 -3.01 13.64 8.41
N ALA A 142 -3.12 12.56 7.62
CA ALA A 142 -3.75 11.32 8.07
C ALA A 142 -2.99 10.72 9.28
N VAL A 143 -1.67 10.60 9.20
CA VAL A 143 -0.86 10.10 10.33
C VAL A 143 -0.99 10.99 11.58
N GLU A 144 -1.02 12.32 11.42
CA GLU A 144 -1.22 13.25 12.54
C GLU A 144 -2.59 13.09 13.21
N LEU A 145 -3.65 12.96 12.42
CA LEU A 145 -5.02 12.83 12.94
C LEU A 145 -5.25 11.45 13.56
N TYR A 146 -5.07 10.40 12.77
CA TYR A 146 -5.41 9.03 13.18
C TYR A 146 -4.37 8.41 14.12
N GLY A 147 -3.12 8.87 14.07
CA GLY A 147 -2.06 8.41 14.98
C GLY A 147 -1.92 9.24 16.26
N GLY A 148 -2.57 10.41 16.33
CA GLY A 148 -2.56 11.29 17.50
C GLY A 148 -3.83 11.16 18.38
N ASP A 149 -4.79 10.34 17.97
CA ASP A 149 -6.07 10.16 18.63
C ASP A 149 -6.32 8.67 18.92
N ASP A 150 -6.39 8.33 20.20
CA ASP A 150 -6.56 6.96 20.66
C ASP A 150 -8.03 6.50 20.72
N SER A 151 -9.00 7.37 20.52
CA SER A 151 -10.42 7.05 20.70
C SER A 151 -11.30 7.76 19.68
N ILE A 152 -11.13 7.41 18.41
CA ILE A 152 -11.86 8.02 17.30
C ILE A 152 -13.29 7.50 17.27
N ASN A 153 -14.24 8.36 17.58
CA ASN A 153 -15.66 8.03 17.40
C ASN A 153 -16.11 8.23 15.94
N HIS A 154 -17.36 7.82 15.64
CA HIS A 154 -17.94 7.92 14.30
C HIS A 154 -17.88 9.35 13.73
N ASP A 155 -18.28 10.35 14.50
CA ASP A 155 -18.35 11.73 14.03
C ASP A 155 -16.96 12.33 13.82
N GLU A 156 -16.01 11.97 14.69
CA GLU A 156 -14.60 12.32 14.53
C GLU A 156 -13.99 11.70 13.28
N PHE A 157 -14.28 10.43 12.99
CA PHE A 157 -13.83 9.76 11.78
C PHE A 157 -14.29 10.51 10.53
N PHE A 158 -15.58 10.88 10.46
CA PHE A 158 -16.10 11.66 9.34
C PHE A 158 -15.49 13.05 9.27
N ARG A 159 -15.32 13.72 10.42
CA ARG A 159 -14.64 15.01 10.48
C ARG A 159 -13.21 14.93 9.94
N TYR A 160 -12.46 13.88 10.30
CA TYR A 160 -11.08 13.67 9.82
C TYR A 160 -11.03 13.34 8.33
N LYS A 161 -11.97 12.54 7.82
CA LYS A 161 -12.10 12.26 6.38
C LYS A 161 -12.28 13.53 5.54
N TYR A 162 -13.06 14.48 6.04
CA TYR A 162 -13.33 15.76 5.37
C TYR A 162 -12.40 16.89 5.80
N ASP A 163 -11.33 16.58 6.55
CA ASP A 163 -10.30 17.55 6.89
C ASP A 163 -9.61 18.07 5.63
N LYS A 164 -9.52 19.40 5.52
CA LYS A 164 -8.89 20.11 4.39
C LYS A 164 -7.59 20.80 4.80
N SER A 165 -7.12 20.53 6.01
CA SER A 165 -5.94 21.19 6.57
C SER A 165 -4.67 20.47 6.15
N THR A 166 -3.56 21.19 6.21
CA THR A 166 -2.23 20.58 6.18
C THR A 166 -1.74 20.36 7.60
N GLN A 167 -0.69 19.54 7.75
CA GLN A 167 -0.07 19.31 9.05
C GLN A 167 0.32 20.65 9.69
N LYS A 168 -0.02 20.84 10.99
CA LYS A 168 0.08 22.14 11.67
C LYS A 168 1.48 22.78 11.63
N ASN A 169 2.54 21.97 11.47
CA ASN A 169 3.92 22.42 11.43
C ASN A 169 4.50 22.70 10.02
N ARG A 170 3.68 22.71 8.94
CA ARG A 170 4.15 23.14 7.62
C ARG A 170 3.13 23.96 6.83
N ASN A 171 3.59 25.11 6.33
CA ASN A 171 2.90 25.93 5.33
C ASN A 171 2.82 25.16 3.99
N CYS A 172 1.61 24.87 3.51
CA CYS A 172 1.13 25.01 2.11
C CYS A 172 0.14 23.92 1.64
N GLU A 173 -1.06 24.43 1.31
CA GLU A 173 -2.13 24.05 0.37
C GLU A 173 -2.55 22.59 0.10
N CYS A 174 -3.87 22.42 0.07
CA CYS A 174 -4.64 21.18 0.08
C CYS A 174 -4.99 20.69 -1.34
N LYS A 175 -4.84 19.38 -1.59
CA LYS A 175 -5.58 18.66 -2.65
C LYS A 175 -6.16 17.36 -2.05
N SER A 176 -7.43 17.12 -2.33
CA SER A 176 -8.38 16.34 -1.52
C SER A 176 -8.52 14.84 -1.89
N SER A 177 -9.23 14.14 -0.99
CA SER A 177 -9.67 12.73 -0.94
C SER A 177 -8.73 11.74 -0.24
N ILE A 178 -9.15 11.28 0.95
CA ILE A 178 -8.52 10.28 1.82
C ILE A 178 -9.33 8.97 1.70
N SER A 179 -8.66 7.83 1.51
CA SER A 179 -9.25 6.49 1.64
C SER A 179 -8.67 5.87 2.92
N LEU A 180 -9.51 5.40 3.85
CA LEU A 180 -9.06 4.97 5.18
C LEU A 180 -9.95 3.88 5.78
N MET A 181 -9.36 3.02 6.62
CA MET A 181 -10.03 1.99 7.42
C MET A 181 -9.55 2.06 8.87
N HIS A 182 -10.48 1.97 9.82
CA HIS A 182 -10.23 2.04 11.27
C HIS A 182 -11.05 0.93 11.96
N SER A 183 -10.47 0.18 12.90
CA SER A 183 -11.13 -0.99 13.50
C SER A 183 -11.32 -0.95 15.03
N ARG A 184 -11.07 0.19 15.69
CA ARG A 184 -11.35 0.29 17.13
C ARG A 184 -12.87 0.28 17.35
N LYS A 185 -13.36 -0.61 18.23
CA LYS A 185 -14.77 -0.70 18.61
C LYS A 185 -15.25 0.67 19.09
N ALA A 186 -16.23 1.24 18.39
CA ALA A 186 -16.98 2.39 18.89
C ALA A 186 -17.62 1.99 20.22
N THR A 187 -17.18 2.63 21.30
CA THR A 187 -17.92 2.65 22.56
C THR A 187 -18.95 3.76 22.45
N ASP A 188 -20.20 3.42 22.77
CA ASP A 188 -21.38 4.30 22.78
C ASP A 188 -21.18 5.61 23.57
#